data_AF-A0A521VAU6-F1
#
_entry.id   AF-A0A521VAU6-F1
#
_cell.length_a   1.000
_cell.length_b   1.000
_cell.length_c   1.000
_cell.angle_alpha   90.00
_cell.angle_beta   90.00
_cell.angle_gamma   90.00
#
_symmetry.space_group_name_H-M   'P 1'
#
loop_
_entity.id
_entity.type
_entity.pdbx_description
1 polymer ?
#
loop_
_entity_poly.entity_id
_entity_poly.type
_entity_poly.pdbx_seq_one_letter_code
_entity_poly.pdbx_strand_id
1 'polypeptide(L)'
;PLPNSQSPIPHPPSIGIITPYRAQIALILEVLQKENIDCTGITVDTVERYQGSARDIILISLCTNAARQLDSLISRSDEGVDRKLNVALTRAREQVVILGNESLLAGNEGYRKLLAHCRQAK
;
A
#
# COMPACT_ATOMS: atom_id res chain seq x y z
N PRO A 1 36.37 23.84 20.58
CA PRO A 1 35.01 23.63 20.05
C PRO A 1 35.06 22.66 18.85
N LEU A 2 34.59 21.43 19.03
CA LEU A 2 34.51 20.43 17.97
C LEU A 2 33.27 20.70 17.09
N PRO A 3 33.35 20.61 15.75
CA PRO A 3 32.17 20.59 14.91
C PRO A 3 31.61 19.16 14.89
N ASN A 4 30.60 18.87 15.71
CA ASN A 4 29.76 17.69 15.50
C ASN A 4 28.79 17.98 14.36
N SER A 5 29.30 17.85 13.14
CA SER A 5 28.51 17.78 11.90
C SER A 5 28.42 16.31 11.50
N GLN A 6 27.72 15.50 12.30
CA GLN A 6 27.17 14.26 11.76
C GLN A 6 25.95 14.67 10.94
N SER A 7 26.13 14.80 9.63
CA SER A 7 25.02 14.79 8.68
C SER A 7 24.14 13.58 9.03
N PRO A 8 22.81 13.70 9.10
CA PRO A 8 21.97 12.55 9.38
C PRO A 8 22.28 11.48 8.32
N ILE A 9 22.70 10.30 8.77
CA ILE A 9 22.85 9.13 7.90
C ILE A 9 21.48 8.96 7.24
N PRO A 10 21.36 8.95 5.90
CA PRO A 10 20.07 8.80 5.26
C PRO A 10 19.47 7.47 5.74
N HIS A 11 18.39 7.57 6.52
CA HIS A 11 17.61 6.40 6.88
C HIS A 11 16.99 5.85 5.59
N PRO A 12 16.97 4.52 5.40
CA PRO A 12 16.22 3.94 4.29
C PRO A 12 14.76 4.41 4.38
N PRO A 13 14.12 4.70 3.23
CA PRO A 13 12.73 5.17 3.22
C PRO A 13 11.84 4.17 3.94
N SER A 14 10.93 4.68 4.75
CA SER A 14 9.97 3.84 5.48
C SER A 14 8.92 3.28 4.53
N ILE A 15 8.61 1.99 4.67
CA ILE A 15 7.73 1.26 3.74
C ILE A 15 6.50 0.75 4.49
N GLY A 16 5.32 1.04 3.95
CA GLY A 16 4.06 0.45 4.38
C GLY A 16 3.53 -0.51 3.34
N ILE A 17 3.29 -1.76 3.71
CA ILE A 17 2.67 -2.76 2.87
C ILE A 17 1.25 -2.99 3.38
N ILE A 18 0.27 -2.69 2.53
CA ILE A 18 -1.15 -2.77 2.84
C ILE A 18 -1.76 -3.90 2.03
N THR A 19 -2.38 -4.86 2.70
CA THR A 19 -3.07 -5.97 2.02
C THR A 19 -4.32 -6.42 2.79
N PRO A 20 -5.42 -6.77 2.12
CA PRO A 20 -6.68 -7.06 2.80
C PRO A 20 -6.72 -8.43 3.48
N TYR A 21 -5.81 -9.34 3.13
CA TYR A 21 -5.85 -10.72 3.62
C TYR A 21 -4.74 -10.99 4.64
N ARG A 22 -5.13 -11.46 5.83
CA ARG A 22 -4.17 -11.85 6.88
C ARG A 22 -3.21 -12.97 6.44
N ALA A 23 -3.68 -13.87 5.57
CA ALA A 23 -2.83 -14.89 4.97
C ALA A 23 -1.73 -14.28 4.10
N GLN A 24 -2.04 -13.20 3.36
CA GLN A 24 -1.03 -12.47 2.59
C GLN A 24 -0.03 -11.74 3.50
N ILE A 25 -0.49 -11.17 4.62
CA ILE A 25 0.42 -10.57 5.63
C ILE A 25 1.41 -11.62 6.12
N ALA A 26 0.92 -12.79 6.53
CA ALA A 26 1.77 -13.88 7.03
C ALA A 26 2.79 -14.32 5.96
N LEU A 27 2.35 -14.51 4.72
CA LEU A 27 3.23 -14.88 3.60
C LEU A 27 4.30 -13.82 3.33
N ILE A 28 3.95 -12.53 3.33
CA ILE A 28 4.91 -11.46 3.10
C ILE A 28 5.97 -11.46 4.21
N LEU A 29 5.56 -11.55 5.47
CA LEU A 29 6.49 -11.60 6.61
C LEU A 29 7.40 -12.83 6.55
N GLU A 30 6.86 -14.00 6.19
CA GLU A 30 7.63 -15.22 5.99
C GLU A 30 8.70 -15.05 4.90
N VAL A 31 8.32 -14.49 3.74
CA VAL A 31 9.26 -14.23 2.63
C VAL A 31 10.33 -13.23 3.04
N LEU A 32 9.97 -12.12 3.70
CA LEU A 32 10.94 -11.14 4.19
C LEU A 32 11.97 -11.78 5.13
N GLN A 33 11.52 -12.66 6.03
CA GLN A 33 12.41 -13.40 6.93
C GLN A 33 13.30 -14.38 6.17
N LYS A 34 12.72 -15.16 5.25
CA LYS A 34 13.45 -16.16 4.44
C LYS A 34 14.56 -15.52 3.60
N GLU A 35 14.30 -14.35 3.04
CA GLU A 35 15.25 -13.59 2.23
C GLU A 35 16.22 -12.74 3.07
N ASN A 36 16.15 -12.82 4.41
CA ASN A 36 16.97 -12.05 5.35
C ASN A 36 16.88 -10.52 5.12
N ILE A 37 15.70 -10.02 4.78
CA ILE A 37 15.46 -8.59 4.60
C ILE A 37 15.29 -7.92 5.97
N ASP A 38 16.07 -6.87 6.22
CA ASP A 38 15.88 -6.02 7.40
C ASP A 38 14.50 -5.34 7.35
N CYS A 39 13.65 -5.72 8.29
CA CYS A 39 12.29 -5.20 8.38
C CYS A 39 12.22 -3.89 9.20
N THR A 40 13.36 -3.34 9.62
CA THR A 40 13.41 -2.04 10.29
C THR A 40 12.81 -0.96 9.37
N GLY A 41 11.72 -0.35 9.80
CA GLY A 41 11.00 0.66 9.00
C GLY A 41 9.99 0.10 8.00
N ILE A 42 9.77 -1.21 7.96
CA ILE A 42 8.72 -1.87 7.18
C ILE A 42 7.54 -2.21 8.09
N THR A 43 6.33 -1.85 7.67
CA THR A 43 5.09 -2.29 8.32
C THR A 43 4.19 -3.02 7.34
N VAL A 44 3.62 -4.16 7.73
CA VAL A 44 2.70 -4.97 6.91
C VAL A 44 1.39 -5.16 7.67
N ASP A 45 0.28 -4.60 7.17
CA ASP A 45 -1.03 -4.76 7.82
C ASP A 45 -2.21 -4.60 6.84
N THR A 46 -3.44 -4.77 7.33
CA THR A 46 -4.67 -4.46 6.58
C THR A 46 -5.00 -2.97 6.66
N VAL A 47 -5.76 -2.44 5.70
CA VAL A 47 -6.17 -1.02 5.70
C VAL A 47 -6.83 -0.61 7.01
N GLU A 48 -7.69 -1.47 7.57
CA GLU A 48 -8.45 -1.19 8.80
C GLU A 48 -7.55 -1.08 10.03
N ARG A 49 -6.48 -1.88 10.04
CA ARG A 49 -5.50 -1.95 11.13
C ARG A 49 -4.29 -1.06 10.91
N TYR A 50 -4.15 -0.48 9.72
CA TYR A 50 -3.11 0.48 9.39
C TYR A 50 -3.36 1.80 10.15
N GLN A 51 -3.17 1.74 11.47
CA GLN A 51 -3.24 2.84 12.41
C GLN A 51 -1.81 3.24 12.73
N GLY A 52 -1.27 4.11 11.88
CA GLY A 52 0.11 4.59 11.97
C GLY A 52 0.31 5.82 11.10
N SER A 53 1.35 6.58 11.43
CA SER A 53 1.83 7.74 10.67
C SER A 53 2.11 7.38 9.21
N ALA A 54 2.07 8.37 8.32
CA ALA A 54 2.42 8.21 6.92
C ALA A 54 3.82 7.58 6.74
N ARG A 55 3.97 6.80 5.67
CA ARG A 55 5.24 6.20 5.23
C ARG A 55 5.73 6.91 3.99
N ASP A 56 7.01 6.78 3.70
CA ASP A 56 7.59 7.40 2.52
C ASP A 56 7.08 6.65 1.27
N ILE A 57 7.03 5.32 1.35
CA ILE A 57 6.51 4.44 0.29
C ILE A 57 5.34 3.60 0.83
N ILE A 58 4.24 3.52 0.08
CA ILE A 58 3.14 2.57 0.32
C ILE A 58 3.04 1.57 -0.83
N LEU A 59 3.07 0.27 -0.51
CA LEU A 59 2.77 -0.83 -1.40
C LEU A 59 1.36 -1.36 -1.08
N ILE A 60 0.45 -1.35 -2.04
CA ILE A 60 -0.91 -1.89 -1.88
C ILE A 60 -1.00 -3.19 -2.66
N SER A 61 -1.12 -4.32 -1.97
CA SER A 61 -1.34 -5.63 -2.59
C SER A 61 -2.80 -6.03 -2.46
N LEU A 62 -3.56 -5.92 -3.56
CA LEU A 62 -5.01 -6.14 -3.57
C LEU A 62 -5.38 -7.62 -3.55
N CYS A 63 -4.49 -8.51 -4.01
CA CYS A 63 -4.69 -9.97 -4.02
C CYS A 63 -6.01 -10.42 -4.67
N THR A 64 -6.53 -9.64 -5.63
CA THR A 64 -7.81 -9.93 -6.30
C THR A 64 -7.62 -10.90 -7.46
N ASN A 65 -8.27 -12.06 -7.36
CA ASN A 65 -8.35 -13.07 -8.42
C ASN A 65 -9.80 -13.35 -8.87
N ALA A 66 -10.81 -12.76 -8.23
CA ALA A 66 -12.21 -12.82 -8.65
C ALA A 66 -12.97 -11.50 -8.39
N ALA A 67 -13.99 -11.21 -9.19
CA ALA A 67 -14.80 -9.99 -9.06
C ALA A 67 -15.45 -9.85 -7.67
N ARG A 68 -15.97 -10.95 -7.10
CA ARG A 68 -16.58 -10.95 -5.75
C ARG A 68 -15.60 -10.52 -4.65
N GLN A 69 -14.30 -10.79 -4.82
CA GLN A 69 -13.29 -10.32 -3.88
C GLN A 69 -13.13 -8.81 -3.97
N LEU A 70 -13.09 -8.25 -5.19
CA LEU A 70 -13.02 -6.80 -5.39
C LEU A 70 -14.19 -6.08 -4.70
N ASP A 71 -15.41 -6.60 -4.81
CA ASP A 71 -16.57 -6.03 -4.12
C ASP A 71 -16.42 -6.04 -2.59
N SER A 72 -15.78 -7.07 -2.02
CA SER A 72 -15.53 -7.16 -0.58
C SER A 72 -14.43 -6.20 -0.09
N LEU A 73 -13.55 -5.76 -0.99
CA LEU A 73 -12.49 -4.79 -0.67
C LEU A 73 -13.01 -3.37 -0.63
N ILE A 74 -14.02 -3.08 -1.44
CA ILE A 74 -14.51 -1.73 -1.63
C ILE A 74 -15.45 -1.37 -0.49
N SER A 75 -15.08 -0.35 0.28
CA SER A 75 -15.97 0.28 1.24
C SER A 75 -16.51 1.57 0.63
N ARG A 76 -17.61 1.45 -0.13
CA ARG A 76 -18.26 2.61 -0.73
C ARG A 76 -18.86 3.48 0.38
N SER A 77 -18.49 4.75 0.42
CA SER A 77 -19.28 5.76 1.10
C SER A 77 -20.56 6.06 0.32
N ASP A 78 -21.49 6.78 0.94
CA ASP A 78 -22.70 7.29 0.29
C ASP A 78 -22.40 8.19 -0.92
N GLU A 79 -21.17 8.71 -0.99
CA GLU A 79 -20.63 9.54 -2.07
C GLU A 79 -19.95 8.71 -3.19
N GLY A 80 -19.99 7.37 -3.10
CA GLY A 80 -19.40 6.46 -4.10
C GLY A 80 -17.88 6.30 -3.99
N VAL A 81 -17.27 6.78 -2.91
CA VAL A 81 -15.81 6.80 -2.70
C VAL A 81 -15.38 5.55 -1.94
N ASP A 82 -14.34 4.85 -2.43
CA ASP A 82 -13.72 3.75 -1.69
C ASP A 82 -12.86 4.31 -0.55
N ARG A 83 -13.45 4.34 0.66
CA ARG A 83 -12.78 4.88 1.86
C ARG A 83 -11.47 4.16 2.16
N LYS A 84 -11.40 2.84 1.91
CA LYS A 84 -10.21 2.05 2.21
C LYS A 84 -9.07 2.40 1.25
N LEU A 85 -9.39 2.53 -0.04
CA LEU A 85 -8.43 2.97 -1.04
C LEU A 85 -7.91 4.39 -0.73
N ASN A 86 -8.80 5.34 -0.41
CA ASN A 86 -8.39 6.71 -0.08
C ASN A 86 -7.45 6.77 1.13
N VAL A 87 -7.75 5.99 2.18
CA VAL A 87 -6.86 5.88 3.33
C VAL A 87 -5.51 5.34 2.87
N ALA A 88 -5.48 4.22 2.15
CA ALA A 88 -4.22 3.64 1.68
C ALA A 88 -3.38 4.61 0.81
N LEU A 89 -4.02 5.34 -0.11
CA LEU A 89 -3.36 6.32 -0.98
C LEU A 89 -2.76 7.49 -0.20
N THR A 90 -3.50 8.04 0.77
CA THR A 90 -3.07 9.22 1.56
C THR A 90 -2.02 8.90 2.64
N ARG A 91 -1.65 7.62 2.80
CA ARG A 91 -0.58 7.21 3.73
C ARG A 91 0.82 7.31 3.13
N ALA A 92 0.96 7.47 1.82
CA ALA A 92 2.27 7.68 1.19
C ALA A 92 2.65 9.16 1.19
N ARG A 93 3.92 9.46 1.51
CA ARG A 93 4.50 10.80 1.38
C ARG A 93 5.14 11.01 0.01
N GLU A 94 5.77 9.97 -0.53
CA GLU A 94 6.57 10.08 -1.75
C GLU A 94 6.01 9.20 -2.87
N GLN A 95 5.72 7.92 -2.58
CA GLN A 95 5.33 6.98 -3.63
C GLN A 95 4.25 5.98 -3.18
N VAL A 96 3.32 5.70 -4.10
CA VAL A 96 2.39 4.58 -4.00
C VAL A 96 2.65 3.60 -5.13
N VAL A 97 2.71 2.30 -4.81
CA VAL A 97 2.73 1.21 -5.78
C VAL A 97 1.54 0.30 -5.53
N ILE A 98 0.77 -0.03 -6.57
CA ILE A 98 -0.43 -0.86 -6.46
C ILE A 98 -0.23 -2.13 -7.28
N LEU A 99 -0.43 -3.28 -6.64
CA LEU A 99 -0.33 -4.61 -7.22
C LEU A 99 -1.72 -5.24 -7.28
N GLY A 100 -2.19 -5.56 -8.49
CA GLY A 100 -3.49 -6.18 -8.69
C GLY A 100 -3.76 -6.57 -10.14
N ASN A 101 -4.86 -7.29 -10.35
CA ASN A 101 -5.29 -7.73 -11.68
C ASN A 101 -6.07 -6.62 -12.39
N GLU A 102 -5.45 -5.99 -13.39
CA GLU A 102 -6.01 -4.86 -14.13
C GLU A 102 -7.42 -5.13 -14.70
N SER A 103 -7.64 -6.31 -15.30
CA SER A 103 -8.94 -6.68 -15.88
C SER A 103 -10.06 -6.72 -14.85
N LEU A 104 -9.77 -7.20 -13.64
CA LEU A 104 -10.73 -7.21 -12.54
C LEU A 104 -10.96 -5.79 -12.00
N LEU A 105 -9.88 -5.03 -11.81
CA LEU A 105 -9.94 -3.66 -11.30
C LEU A 105 -10.73 -2.73 -12.23
N ALA A 106 -10.62 -2.91 -13.54
CA ALA A 106 -11.38 -2.14 -14.53
C ALA A 106 -12.92 -2.32 -14.40
N GLY A 107 -13.37 -3.42 -13.79
CA GLY A 107 -14.77 -3.70 -13.50
C GLY A 107 -15.38 -2.75 -12.46
N ASN A 108 -14.55 -2.06 -11.66
CA ASN A 108 -15.01 -1.04 -10.72
C ASN A 108 -14.71 0.38 -11.25
N GLU A 109 -15.65 1.31 -11.10
CA GLU A 109 -15.49 2.68 -11.59
C GLU A 109 -14.33 3.45 -10.93
N GLY A 110 -14.16 3.33 -9.61
CA GLY A 110 -13.10 4.01 -8.87
C GLY A 110 -11.72 3.55 -9.32
N TYR A 111 -11.51 2.23 -9.36
CA TYR A 111 -10.26 1.64 -9.85
C TYR A 111 -10.02 1.89 -11.34
N ARG A 112 -11.06 1.90 -12.18
CA ARG A 112 -10.94 2.26 -13.60
C ARG A 112 -10.45 3.70 -13.80
N LYS A 113 -10.95 4.66 -13.01
CA LYS A 113 -10.46 6.04 -13.02
C LYS A 113 -9.00 6.13 -12.56
N LEU A 114 -8.65 5.40 -11.50
CA LEU A 114 -7.28 5.30 -10.99
C LEU A 114 -6.31 4.76 -12.06
N LEU A 115 -6.66 3.65 -12.70
CA LEU A 115 -5.86 3.06 -13.78
C LEU A 115 -5.68 4.04 -14.96
N ALA A 116 -6.73 4.74 -15.34
CA ALA A 116 -6.65 5.75 -16.40
C ALA A 116 -5.69 6.89 -16.04
N HIS A 117 -5.73 7.37 -14.79
CA HIS A 117 -4.82 8.39 -14.29
C HIS A 117 -3.36 7.90 -14.30
N CYS A 118 -3.08 6.70 -13.78
CA CYS A 118 -1.73 6.11 -13.78
C CYS A 118 -1.14 5.95 -15.19
N ARG A 119 -1.96 5.69 -16.21
CA ARG A 119 -1.48 5.57 -17.61
C ARG A 119 -1.16 6.91 -18.26
N GLN A 120 -1.80 7.99 -17.83
CA GLN A 120 -1.58 9.34 -18.36
C GLN A 120 -0.36 10.02 -17.72
N ALA A 121 -0.05 9.67 -16.47
CA ALA A 121 1.09 10.20 -15.71
C ALA A 121 2.46 9.63 -16.15
N LYS A 122 2.64 9.33 -17.45
CA LYS A 122 3.90 8.84 -18.02
C LYS A 122 4.98 9.91 -18.08
#